data_AF-A0A6G0AIK4-F1
#
_entry.id   AF-A0A6G0AIK4-F1
#
_cell.length_a   1.000
_cell.length_b   1.000
_cell.length_c   1.000
_cell.angle_alpha   90.00
_cell.angle_beta   90.00
_cell.angle_gamma   90.00
#
_symmetry.space_group_name_H-M   'P 1'
#
loop_
_entity.id
_entity.type
_entity.pdbx_description
1 polymer ?
#
loop_
_entity_poly.entity_id
_entity_poly.type
_entity_poly.pdbx_seq_one_letter_code
_entity_poly.pdbx_strand_id
1 'polypeptide(L)'
;MVNLKHITENRFLRKYHDFSIGVLIIMMSVSTITISPQYQKENFTITEALPTWQVNNPVSKVFVMDQIPPTAGSLAAGDSTVPNEYLVDPAIDTLLLMLKTQGIHLYKTATHPSGIVSSNDIVIIKASFQWDFRNTTSTDRIKGLIWQILQHPDGFTGEILIGDNTQWAPIGEDDNNSEDTNQDILDVINTFHSKGYPVYLFRWADMMYNVVTEYSDGDYLDGYPYDPNSKISYPKFKSPSGNYYISLKYGIWDTNTQTYNHDRLSIIDFPVLKAHGWTGATLAIKNWVGVLTVAYQNERYGGGDPMHFDYFFSPFALVAKVMQVTFPKLTIIDAAWTNPERNYGNIAIQLNMLLGSTDPFAASWYAAKYMLTPVAYYPQITNPDLYVGYNSYGKFLLNNINCMHDSGFVVTKDSAEISVYDRTVLSVTSSNIQTDPYEPSLFKLYQNFPNPFNSQTRITFDIYNSAIIQLHIYDTNGNLVKSLIKGETRDEGSYQLHWDGTNDQGIELSSGVYFYKLKVGSFNETRSMIFQK
;
A
#
# COMPACT_ATOMS: atom_id res chain seq x y z
N MET A 1 -69.85 22.66 4.72
CA MET A 1 -70.12 21.71 5.82
C MET A 1 -69.74 20.33 5.30
N VAL A 2 -68.45 19.97 5.32
CA VAL A 2 -67.77 19.20 6.38
C VAL A 2 -68.41 17.82 6.60
N ASN A 3 -67.70 16.77 6.16
CA ASN A 3 -67.38 15.69 7.09
C ASN A 3 -66.03 15.05 6.75
N LEU A 4 -65.11 15.14 7.71
CA LEU A 4 -63.77 14.55 7.75
C LEU A 4 -63.87 13.08 8.19
N LYS A 5 -63.07 12.19 7.57
CA LYS A 5 -62.18 11.20 8.22
C LYS A 5 -61.71 10.15 7.21
N HIS A 6 -60.43 10.24 6.83
CA HIS A 6 -59.50 9.12 6.54
C HIS A 6 -58.37 9.54 5.58
N ILE A 7 -57.57 10.54 5.96
CA ILE A 7 -56.22 10.73 5.39
C ILE A 7 -55.33 11.35 6.49
N THR A 8 -54.88 10.55 7.46
CA THR A 8 -53.75 10.90 8.35
C THR A 8 -53.31 9.66 9.13
N GLU A 9 -52.61 8.73 8.48
CA GLU A 9 -51.85 7.69 9.22
C GLU A 9 -50.51 7.30 8.57
N ASN A 10 -50.12 7.91 7.45
CA ASN A 10 -48.88 7.57 6.73
C ASN A 10 -47.82 8.69 6.67
N ARG A 11 -47.87 9.65 7.61
CA ARG A 11 -46.80 10.66 7.80
C ARG A 11 -46.14 10.62 9.18
N PHE A 12 -46.68 9.86 10.14
CA PHE A 12 -46.12 9.75 11.49
C PHE A 12 -45.05 8.65 11.58
N LEU A 13 -45.23 7.52 10.86
CA LEU A 13 -44.28 6.39 10.88
C LEU A 13 -43.01 6.64 10.04
N ARG A 14 -43.08 7.48 9.01
CA ARG A 14 -41.88 7.88 8.23
C ARG A 14 -40.95 8.81 9.03
N LYS A 15 -41.48 9.51 10.04
CA LYS A 15 -40.70 10.44 10.87
C LYS A 15 -40.00 9.76 12.06
N TYR A 16 -40.28 8.48 12.35
CA TYR A 16 -39.62 7.70 13.41
C TYR A 16 -38.52 6.76 12.89
N HIS A 17 -38.51 6.46 11.59
CA HIS A 17 -37.39 5.74 10.96
C HIS A 17 -36.17 6.66 10.77
N ASP A 18 -36.41 7.94 10.44
CA ASP A 18 -35.35 8.94 10.30
C ASP A 18 -34.85 9.48 11.67
N PHE A 19 -35.62 9.27 12.74
CA PHE A 19 -35.25 9.70 14.11
C PHE A 19 -34.49 8.62 14.88
N SER A 20 -34.53 7.35 14.45
CA SER A 20 -33.80 6.26 15.11
C SER A 20 -32.38 6.07 14.55
N ILE A 21 -32.13 6.47 13.30
CA ILE A 21 -30.77 6.53 12.73
C ILE A 21 -30.02 7.78 13.24
N GLY A 22 -30.72 8.90 13.47
CA GLY A 22 -30.12 10.11 14.02
C GLY A 22 -29.77 10.06 15.53
N VAL A 23 -30.37 9.15 16.30
CA VAL A 23 -30.11 9.03 17.74
C VAL A 23 -28.90 8.14 18.07
N LEU A 24 -28.47 7.28 17.13
CA LEU A 24 -27.25 6.48 17.28
C LEU A 24 -25.95 7.29 17.08
N ILE A 25 -26.03 8.48 16.49
CA ILE A 25 -24.89 9.41 16.38
C ILE A 25 -24.77 10.31 17.64
N ILE A 26 -25.84 10.48 18.42
CA ILE A 26 -25.89 11.48 19.51
C ILE A 26 -25.56 10.88 20.90
N MET A 27 -25.53 9.56 21.10
CA MET A 27 -24.99 8.97 22.34
C MET A 27 -23.44 8.93 22.39
N MET A 28 -22.75 9.71 21.56
CA MET A 28 -21.31 10.00 21.63
C MET A 28 -20.97 11.36 22.29
N SER A 29 -21.93 12.07 22.90
CA SER A 29 -21.68 13.37 23.52
C SER A 29 -21.91 13.37 25.04
N VAL A 30 -20.98 12.77 25.78
CA VAL A 30 -20.61 13.28 27.12
C VAL A 30 -19.10 13.42 27.14
N SER A 31 -18.58 14.25 26.24
CA SER A 31 -17.31 14.91 26.46
C SER A 31 -17.56 15.99 27.51
N THR A 32 -16.97 15.85 28.70
CA THR A 32 -16.58 17.05 29.45
C THR A 32 -15.84 17.95 28.48
N ILE A 33 -16.39 19.14 28.19
CA ILE A 33 -15.73 20.18 27.39
C ILE A 33 -14.48 20.59 28.18
N THR A 34 -13.41 19.84 27.98
CA THR A 34 -12.07 20.37 28.07
C THR A 34 -11.86 20.96 26.69
N ILE A 35 -11.62 22.26 26.63
CA ILE A 35 -11.22 22.95 25.41
C ILE A 35 -9.96 22.23 24.92
N SER A 36 -10.11 21.31 23.96
CA SER A 36 -8.96 20.67 23.33
C SER A 36 -8.33 21.73 22.42
N PRO A 37 -7.04 22.03 22.56
CA PRO A 37 -6.34 22.93 21.65
C PRO A 37 -6.60 22.52 20.19
N GLN A 38 -6.68 23.50 19.29
CA GLN A 38 -6.46 23.23 17.87
C GLN A 38 -5.05 22.64 17.73
N TYR A 39 -4.95 21.32 17.54
CA TYR A 39 -3.68 20.63 17.41
C TYR A 39 -3.20 20.63 15.96
N GLN A 40 -1.94 20.99 15.78
CA GLN A 40 -1.28 21.26 14.50
C GLN A 40 -0.73 19.98 13.86
N LYS A 41 -0.52 20.01 12.54
CA LYS A 41 0.34 19.04 11.83
C LYS A 41 1.75 19.19 12.40
N GLU A 42 2.16 18.30 13.29
CA GLU A 42 3.49 18.30 13.88
C GLU A 42 4.35 17.21 13.21
N ASN A 43 5.58 17.58 12.82
CA ASN A 43 6.59 16.60 12.42
C ASN A 43 7.02 15.85 13.67
N PHE A 44 6.45 14.67 13.90
CA PHE A 44 6.81 13.82 15.02
C PHE A 44 7.94 12.88 14.59
N THR A 45 9.16 13.18 15.01
CA THR A 45 10.29 12.29 14.75
C THR A 45 10.41 11.26 15.87
N ILE A 46 10.15 9.99 15.57
CA ILE A 46 10.65 8.90 16.40
C ILE A 46 12.18 8.96 16.30
N THR A 47 12.86 9.30 17.40
CA THR A 47 14.31 9.57 17.41
C THR A 47 15.16 8.30 17.41
N GLU A 48 14.56 7.15 17.71
CA GLU A 48 15.22 5.84 17.68
C GLU A 48 14.91 5.14 16.36
N ALA A 49 15.95 4.59 15.73
CA ALA A 49 15.79 3.76 14.54
C ALA A 49 14.91 2.55 14.86
N LEU A 50 14.18 2.07 13.84
CA LEU A 50 13.32 0.90 14.01
C LEU A 50 14.17 -0.35 14.37
N PRO A 51 13.83 -1.09 15.44
CA PRO A 51 14.66 -2.19 15.89
C PRO A 51 14.66 -3.34 14.88
N THR A 52 15.85 -3.82 14.53
CA THR A 52 16.06 -4.96 13.64
C THR A 52 16.74 -6.11 14.38
N TRP A 53 16.48 -7.34 13.95
CA TRP A 53 17.10 -8.53 14.51
C TRP A 53 16.93 -9.70 13.55
N GLN A 54 17.76 -10.73 13.70
CA GLN A 54 17.69 -11.93 12.89
C GLN A 54 17.61 -13.15 13.80
N VAL A 55 16.73 -14.09 13.45
CA VAL A 55 16.60 -15.38 14.11
C VAL A 55 17.00 -16.50 13.14
N ASN A 56 17.44 -17.62 13.68
CA ASN A 56 17.76 -18.79 12.88
C ASN A 56 16.46 -19.45 12.41
N ASN A 57 16.32 -19.69 11.10
CA ASN A 57 15.14 -20.28 10.48
C ASN A 57 13.83 -19.56 10.87
N PRO A 58 13.69 -18.27 10.51
CA PRO A 58 12.50 -17.50 10.88
C PRO A 58 11.24 -18.11 10.27
N VAL A 59 10.16 -18.10 11.05
CA VAL A 59 8.80 -18.35 10.55
C VAL A 59 8.40 -17.22 9.60
N SER A 60 8.70 -15.98 9.99
CA SER A 60 8.30 -14.79 9.24
C SER A 60 9.45 -13.81 9.06
N LYS A 61 9.46 -13.11 7.92
CA LYS A 61 10.40 -12.03 7.62
C LYS A 61 9.63 -10.72 7.52
N VAL A 62 10.10 -9.70 8.22
CA VAL A 62 9.52 -8.34 8.20
C VAL A 62 10.58 -7.38 7.69
N PHE A 63 10.19 -6.50 6.78
CA PHE A 63 11.06 -5.54 6.12
C PHE A 63 10.61 -4.14 6.51
N VAL A 64 11.48 -3.36 7.13
CA VAL A 64 11.14 -2.05 7.69
C VAL A 64 12.01 -0.97 7.09
N MET A 65 11.40 0.18 6.82
CA MET A 65 12.13 1.38 6.46
C MET A 65 11.67 2.50 7.37
N ASP A 66 12.61 3.04 8.14
CA ASP A 66 12.53 4.39 8.66
C ASP A 66 13.05 5.37 7.61
N GLN A 67 12.53 6.59 7.62
CA GLN A 67 12.90 7.65 6.67
C GLN A 67 12.77 7.23 5.20
N ILE A 68 11.55 6.86 4.81
CA ILE A 68 11.27 6.50 3.41
C ILE A 68 11.73 7.61 2.45
N PRO A 69 12.26 7.25 1.26
CA PRO A 69 12.60 8.24 0.27
C PRO A 69 11.37 9.07 -0.16
N PRO A 70 11.57 10.34 -0.58
CA PRO A 70 10.49 11.16 -1.12
C PRO A 70 9.86 10.47 -2.35
N THR A 71 8.59 10.78 -2.61
CA THR A 71 7.92 10.28 -3.80
C THR A 71 8.58 10.85 -5.05
N ALA A 72 8.48 10.14 -6.17
CA ALA A 72 8.94 10.65 -7.46
C ALA A 72 8.06 11.81 -8.01
N GLY A 73 7.01 12.19 -7.28
CA GLY A 73 6.03 13.22 -7.63
C GLY A 73 4.62 12.67 -7.76
N SER A 74 3.62 13.42 -7.30
CA SER A 74 2.21 13.06 -7.43
C SER A 74 1.69 13.37 -8.85
N LEU A 75 0.56 12.77 -9.20
CA LEU A 75 -0.09 12.83 -10.52
C LEU A 75 -1.28 13.77 -10.46
N ALA A 76 -1.47 14.56 -11.50
CA ALA A 76 -2.63 15.43 -11.67
C ALA A 76 -3.76 14.71 -12.42
N ALA A 77 -5.00 15.02 -12.04
CA ALA A 77 -6.21 14.53 -12.68
C ALA A 77 -6.19 14.71 -14.21
N GLY A 78 -6.40 13.62 -14.94
CA GLY A 78 -6.55 13.64 -16.40
C GLY A 78 -5.27 13.95 -17.19
N ASP A 79 -4.12 14.09 -16.54
CA ASP A 79 -2.84 14.31 -17.22
C ASP A 79 -2.27 12.98 -17.76
N SER A 80 -2.49 12.73 -19.04
CA SER A 80 -1.93 11.58 -19.76
C SER A 80 -0.46 11.80 -20.20
N THR A 81 0.04 13.03 -20.09
CA THR A 81 1.37 13.42 -20.56
C THR A 81 2.47 13.10 -19.55
N VAL A 82 2.11 12.71 -18.32
CA VAL A 82 3.05 12.36 -17.26
C VAL A 82 4.07 11.32 -17.74
N PRO A 83 5.37 11.63 -17.77
CA PRO A 83 6.40 10.67 -18.19
C PRO A 83 6.47 9.44 -17.27
N ASN A 84 6.88 8.29 -17.81
CA ASN A 84 6.93 7.03 -17.05
C ASN A 84 7.86 7.12 -15.82
N GLU A 85 8.89 7.99 -15.85
CA GLU A 85 9.77 8.20 -14.70
C GLU A 85 9.10 8.80 -13.45
N TYR A 86 7.85 9.26 -13.55
CA TYR A 86 7.00 9.73 -12.44
C TYR A 86 6.00 8.68 -11.95
N LEU A 87 5.91 7.52 -12.62
CA LEU A 87 5.06 6.40 -12.20
C LEU A 87 5.76 5.50 -11.16
N VAL A 88 7.07 5.61 -11.03
CA VAL A 88 7.86 4.91 -10.00
C VAL A 88 7.60 5.49 -8.62
N ASP A 89 7.85 4.68 -7.59
CA ASP A 89 7.92 5.15 -6.22
C ASP A 89 9.17 4.60 -5.51
N PRO A 90 10.13 5.45 -5.16
CA PRO A 90 11.40 4.97 -4.62
C PRO A 90 11.31 4.18 -3.32
N ALA A 91 10.28 4.40 -2.46
CA ALA A 91 10.13 3.57 -1.27
C ALA A 91 9.62 2.18 -1.64
N ILE A 92 8.63 2.06 -2.52
CA ILE A 92 8.17 0.75 -2.99
C ILE A 92 9.30 0.00 -3.70
N ASP A 93 10.03 0.67 -4.57
CA ASP A 93 11.21 0.15 -5.27
C ASP A 93 12.23 -0.42 -4.27
N THR A 94 12.55 0.36 -3.22
CA THR A 94 13.49 -0.06 -2.17
C THR A 94 12.95 -1.25 -1.37
N LEU A 95 11.67 -1.23 -0.98
CA LEU A 95 11.05 -2.32 -0.21
C LEU A 95 11.05 -3.64 -0.99
N LEU A 96 10.67 -3.61 -2.27
CA LEU A 96 10.66 -4.79 -3.14
C LEU A 96 12.07 -5.35 -3.35
N LEU A 97 13.07 -4.48 -3.43
CA LEU A 97 14.45 -4.91 -3.49
C LEU A 97 14.90 -5.54 -2.16
N MET A 98 14.53 -4.98 -1.01
CA MET A 98 14.83 -5.58 0.30
C MET A 98 14.23 -7.00 0.40
N LEU A 99 12.96 -7.16 0.02
CA LEU A 99 12.29 -8.46 -0.09
C LEU A 99 13.08 -9.43 -0.96
N LYS A 100 13.51 -8.98 -2.14
CA LYS A 100 14.30 -9.77 -3.09
C LYS A 100 15.63 -10.24 -2.52
N THR A 101 16.37 -9.40 -1.78
CA THR A 101 17.65 -9.82 -1.16
C THR A 101 17.48 -10.96 -0.16
N GLN A 102 16.26 -11.16 0.34
CA GLN A 102 15.89 -12.22 1.26
C GLN A 102 15.05 -13.33 0.60
N GLY A 103 15.07 -13.41 -0.73
CA GLY A 103 14.46 -14.48 -1.53
C GLY A 103 12.95 -14.36 -1.75
N ILE A 104 12.36 -13.20 -1.45
CA ILE A 104 10.94 -12.93 -1.71
C ILE A 104 10.85 -12.08 -2.98
N HIS A 105 10.38 -12.70 -4.06
CA HIS A 105 10.33 -12.08 -5.39
C HIS A 105 8.92 -11.58 -5.70
N LEU A 106 8.80 -10.35 -6.21
CA LEU A 106 7.52 -9.84 -6.71
C LEU A 106 7.04 -10.67 -7.90
N TYR A 107 7.93 -10.98 -8.85
CA TYR A 107 7.57 -11.65 -10.09
C TYR A 107 7.69 -13.17 -9.96
N LYS A 108 6.62 -13.87 -10.37
CA LYS A 108 6.60 -15.31 -10.55
C LYS A 108 7.03 -15.63 -11.98
N THR A 109 8.26 -16.10 -12.11
CA THR A 109 8.89 -16.43 -13.40
C THR A 109 9.34 -17.89 -13.41
N ALA A 110 9.86 -18.36 -14.55
CA ALA A 110 10.48 -19.69 -14.62
C ALA A 110 11.67 -19.86 -13.66
N THR A 111 12.43 -18.79 -13.38
CA THR A 111 13.56 -18.80 -12.44
C THR A 111 13.12 -18.60 -10.99
N HIS A 112 11.98 -17.94 -10.77
CA HIS A 112 11.42 -17.66 -9.45
C HIS A 112 9.96 -18.15 -9.38
N PRO A 113 9.72 -19.47 -9.37
CA PRO A 113 8.36 -20.03 -9.42
C PRO A 113 7.52 -19.75 -8.17
N SER A 114 8.15 -19.32 -7.07
CA SER A 114 7.50 -18.90 -5.82
C SER A 114 7.22 -17.39 -5.76
N GLY A 115 7.39 -16.65 -6.86
CA GLY A 115 7.09 -15.22 -6.89
C GLY A 115 5.62 -14.90 -6.63
N ILE A 116 5.36 -13.65 -6.25
CA ILE A 116 4.05 -13.20 -5.79
C ILE A 116 3.05 -13.09 -6.96
N VAL A 117 3.44 -12.45 -8.05
CA VAL A 117 2.58 -12.10 -9.18
C VAL A 117 3.10 -12.75 -10.46
N SER A 118 2.27 -13.55 -11.13
CA SER A 118 2.53 -14.03 -12.49
C SER A 118 2.15 -12.98 -13.52
N SER A 119 2.74 -13.05 -14.72
CA SER A 119 2.49 -12.10 -15.81
C SER A 119 1.03 -12.00 -16.27
N ASN A 120 0.21 -13.02 -16.04
CA ASN A 120 -1.19 -13.07 -16.46
C ASN A 120 -2.18 -13.10 -15.27
N ASP A 121 -1.72 -12.74 -14.08
CA ASP A 121 -2.57 -12.71 -12.88
C ASP A 121 -3.58 -11.56 -12.93
N ILE A 122 -4.74 -11.78 -12.33
CA ILE A 122 -5.59 -10.70 -11.84
C ILE A 122 -5.08 -10.33 -10.46
N VAL A 123 -4.54 -9.11 -10.35
CA VAL A 123 -3.93 -8.60 -9.12
C VAL A 123 -4.92 -7.68 -8.42
N ILE A 124 -5.30 -7.99 -7.18
CA ILE A 124 -6.11 -7.12 -6.33
C ILE A 124 -5.19 -6.44 -5.33
N ILE A 125 -5.11 -5.12 -5.39
CA ILE A 125 -4.49 -4.28 -4.35
C ILE A 125 -5.60 -3.86 -3.39
N LYS A 126 -5.64 -4.49 -2.21
CA LYS A 126 -6.60 -4.15 -1.16
C LYS A 126 -6.07 -3.00 -0.32
N ALA A 127 -6.32 -1.78 -0.76
CA ALA A 127 -5.96 -0.57 -0.02
C ALA A 127 -7.03 -0.22 1.05
N SER A 128 -6.71 0.75 1.90
CA SER A 128 -7.65 1.36 2.85
C SER A 128 -8.01 2.76 2.37
N PHE A 129 -9.28 3.00 2.03
CA PHE A 129 -9.78 4.35 1.67
C PHE A 129 -10.83 4.87 2.66
N GLN A 130 -10.92 4.26 3.84
CA GLN A 130 -11.87 4.66 4.88
C GLN A 130 -11.31 5.78 5.75
N TRP A 131 -12.11 6.85 5.88
CA TRP A 131 -11.89 8.07 6.67
C TRP A 131 -10.97 9.10 6.02
N ASP A 132 -11.27 10.36 6.31
CA ASP A 132 -10.63 11.50 5.64
C ASP A 132 -9.30 11.88 6.32
N PHE A 133 -8.55 12.86 5.81
CA PHE A 133 -7.35 13.44 6.46
C PHE A 133 -6.20 12.45 6.73
N ARG A 134 -5.47 12.04 5.69
CA ARG A 134 -4.28 11.16 5.75
C ARG A 134 -4.49 9.86 6.53
N ASN A 135 -5.74 9.40 6.56
CA ASN A 135 -6.17 8.16 7.18
C ASN A 135 -6.37 7.03 6.17
N THR A 136 -5.95 7.20 4.92
CA THR A 136 -6.06 6.21 3.84
C THR A 136 -4.69 5.70 3.41
N THR A 137 -4.60 4.74 2.51
CA THR A 137 -3.31 4.29 1.93
C THR A 137 -2.80 5.28 0.90
N SER A 138 -1.49 5.54 0.86
CA SER A 138 -0.91 6.58 0.00
C SER A 138 -1.06 6.21 -1.47
N THR A 139 -1.70 7.10 -2.21
CA THR A 139 -1.90 6.98 -3.66
C THR A 139 -0.58 6.94 -4.41
N ASP A 140 0.44 7.67 -3.95
CA ASP A 140 1.79 7.64 -4.51
C ASP A 140 2.45 6.27 -4.37
N ARG A 141 2.25 5.61 -3.23
CA ARG A 141 2.82 4.27 -2.98
C ARG A 141 2.03 3.19 -3.73
N ILE A 142 0.71 3.33 -3.83
CA ILE A 142 -0.11 2.47 -4.70
C ILE A 142 0.33 2.61 -6.17
N LYS A 143 0.55 3.85 -6.65
CA LYS A 143 1.06 4.14 -8.01
C LYS A 143 2.37 3.41 -8.28
N GLY A 144 3.34 3.51 -7.37
CA GLY A 144 4.61 2.80 -7.50
C GLY A 144 4.46 1.28 -7.56
N LEU A 145 3.60 0.70 -6.71
CA LEU A 145 3.33 -0.74 -6.74
C LEU A 145 2.67 -1.18 -8.05
N ILE A 146 1.69 -0.41 -8.55
CA ILE A 146 1.07 -0.65 -9.87
C ILE A 146 2.15 -0.65 -10.95
N TRP A 147 3.02 0.36 -10.96
CA TRP A 147 4.09 0.46 -11.95
C TRP A 147 5.01 -0.75 -11.92
N GLN A 148 5.43 -1.20 -10.74
CA GLN A 148 6.27 -2.38 -10.56
C GLN A 148 5.58 -3.66 -11.08
N ILE A 149 4.31 -3.89 -10.78
CA ILE A 149 3.57 -5.04 -11.32
C ILE A 149 3.55 -5.01 -12.86
N LEU A 150 3.34 -3.84 -13.45
CA LEU A 150 3.34 -3.68 -14.92
C LEU A 150 4.71 -3.94 -15.55
N GLN A 151 5.81 -3.82 -14.79
CA GLN A 151 7.17 -4.12 -15.24
C GLN A 151 7.52 -5.62 -15.20
N HIS A 152 6.55 -6.51 -14.99
CA HIS A 152 6.79 -7.95 -14.97
C HIS A 152 7.66 -8.39 -16.19
N PRO A 153 8.79 -9.10 -15.98
CA PRO A 153 9.78 -9.36 -17.03
C PRO A 153 9.24 -10.20 -18.19
N ASP A 154 8.30 -11.10 -17.91
CA ASP A 154 7.59 -11.89 -18.94
C ASP A 154 6.48 -11.11 -19.67
N GLY A 155 6.32 -9.80 -19.38
CA GLY A 155 5.28 -8.91 -19.92
C GLY A 155 3.92 -9.09 -19.26
N PHE A 156 3.45 -8.08 -18.53
CA PHE A 156 2.15 -8.15 -17.84
C PHE A 156 0.96 -8.10 -18.82
N THR A 157 0.06 -9.07 -18.72
CA THR A 157 -1.13 -9.28 -19.56
C THR A 157 -2.42 -9.43 -18.75
N GLY A 158 -2.32 -9.40 -17.42
CA GLY A 158 -3.45 -9.49 -16.51
C GLY A 158 -4.19 -8.17 -16.30
N GLU A 159 -4.86 -8.03 -15.16
CA GLU A 159 -5.51 -6.78 -14.73
C GLU A 159 -5.11 -6.43 -13.30
N ILE A 160 -5.04 -5.15 -12.99
CA ILE A 160 -4.78 -4.65 -11.64
C ILE A 160 -6.05 -3.96 -11.14
N LEU A 161 -6.61 -4.46 -10.05
CA LEU A 161 -7.83 -3.96 -9.43
C LEU A 161 -7.50 -3.34 -8.08
N ILE A 162 -7.83 -2.07 -7.90
CA ILE A 162 -7.74 -1.38 -6.63
C ILE A 162 -9.10 -1.51 -5.97
N GLY A 163 -9.18 -2.24 -4.85
CA GLY A 163 -10.44 -2.61 -4.23
C GLY A 163 -10.54 -2.19 -2.78
N ASP A 164 -11.68 -1.63 -2.39
CA ASP A 164 -12.09 -1.45 -0.99
C ASP A 164 -13.63 -1.33 -0.93
N ASN A 165 -14.22 -1.66 0.21
CA ASN A 165 -15.65 -1.40 0.46
C ASN A 165 -15.91 -0.08 1.20
N THR A 166 -14.83 0.56 1.67
CA THR A 166 -14.77 1.86 2.36
C THR A 166 -15.70 2.04 3.56
N GLN A 167 -16.46 1.01 3.96
CA GLN A 167 -17.52 1.10 4.97
C GLN A 167 -18.31 2.40 4.85
N TRP A 168 -18.92 2.59 3.68
CA TRP A 168 -19.79 3.74 3.34
C TRP A 168 -19.09 5.10 3.16
N ALA A 169 -17.80 5.23 3.47
CA ALA A 169 -17.04 6.44 3.17
C ALA A 169 -16.84 6.59 1.66
N PRO A 170 -16.82 7.81 1.11
CA PRO A 170 -16.47 8.03 -0.29
C PRO A 170 -14.98 7.72 -0.53
N ILE A 171 -14.64 7.49 -1.81
CA ILE A 171 -13.26 7.39 -2.27
C ILE A 171 -12.89 8.71 -2.92
N GLY A 172 -11.69 9.22 -2.60
CA GLY A 172 -11.12 10.40 -3.25
C GLY A 172 -11.52 11.74 -2.65
N GLU A 173 -11.63 11.84 -1.31
CA GLU A 173 -11.64 13.16 -0.67
C GLU A 173 -10.24 13.79 -0.59
N ASP A 174 -10.20 15.11 -0.42
CA ASP A 174 -8.97 15.92 -0.34
C ASP A 174 -8.10 15.55 0.88
N ASP A 175 -6.77 15.70 0.76
CA ASP A 175 -5.79 15.45 1.84
C ASP A 175 -5.86 14.03 2.44
N ASN A 176 -6.29 13.02 1.66
CA ASN A 176 -6.60 11.70 2.21
C ASN A 176 -5.43 10.74 2.43
N ASN A 177 -4.31 10.86 1.71
CA ASN A 177 -2.98 10.33 2.08
C ASN A 177 -1.87 10.57 1.02
N SER A 178 -2.18 11.24 -0.09
CA SER A 178 -1.16 11.61 -1.09
C SER A 178 -0.16 12.63 -0.53
N GLU A 179 1.11 12.61 -0.97
CA GLU A 179 2.04 13.68 -0.61
C GLU A 179 1.55 15.03 -1.15
N ASP A 180 1.01 15.06 -2.38
CA ASP A 180 0.20 16.18 -2.89
C ASP A 180 -1.27 16.00 -2.48
N THR A 181 -1.78 16.90 -1.64
CA THR A 181 -3.14 16.83 -1.11
C THR A 181 -4.26 16.90 -2.15
N ASN A 182 -3.95 17.28 -3.40
CA ASN A 182 -4.92 17.35 -4.49
C ASN A 182 -5.02 16.06 -5.31
N GLN A 183 -4.08 15.12 -5.15
CA GLN A 183 -4.16 13.84 -5.84
C GLN A 183 -5.09 12.89 -5.08
N ASP A 184 -5.99 12.25 -5.82
CA ASP A 184 -6.77 11.11 -5.36
C ASP A 184 -6.38 9.79 -6.07
N ILE A 185 -7.04 8.68 -5.68
CA ILE A 185 -6.77 7.37 -6.29
C ILE A 185 -7.35 7.25 -7.72
N LEU A 186 -8.41 7.98 -8.05
CA LEU A 186 -8.94 8.03 -9.41
C LEU A 186 -7.94 8.70 -10.35
N ASP A 187 -7.19 9.70 -9.90
CA ASP A 187 -6.12 10.32 -10.68
C ASP A 187 -5.06 9.29 -11.07
N VAL A 188 -4.59 8.51 -10.10
CA VAL A 188 -3.64 7.41 -10.34
C VAL A 188 -4.19 6.44 -11.37
N ILE A 189 -5.41 5.95 -11.17
CA ILE A 189 -6.05 4.97 -12.05
C ILE A 189 -6.27 5.53 -13.46
N ASN A 190 -6.75 6.77 -13.57
CA ASN A 190 -6.98 7.45 -14.84
C ASN A 190 -5.66 7.70 -15.59
N THR A 191 -4.57 8.04 -14.90
CA THR A 191 -3.25 8.17 -15.53
C THR A 191 -2.82 6.84 -16.16
N PHE A 192 -2.89 5.72 -15.42
CA PHE A 192 -2.55 4.41 -15.98
C PHE A 192 -3.48 3.99 -17.13
N HIS A 193 -4.79 4.19 -16.97
CA HIS A 193 -5.78 3.89 -17.99
C HIS A 193 -5.57 4.72 -19.27
N SER A 194 -5.26 6.01 -19.15
CA SER A 194 -4.95 6.89 -20.30
C SER A 194 -3.73 6.45 -21.10
N LYS A 195 -2.82 5.70 -20.46
CA LYS A 195 -1.63 5.09 -21.08
C LYS A 195 -1.89 3.69 -21.63
N GLY A 196 -3.14 3.20 -21.55
CA GLY A 196 -3.55 1.90 -22.07
C GLY A 196 -3.29 0.72 -21.13
N TYR A 197 -2.99 0.97 -19.85
CA TYR A 197 -2.78 -0.10 -18.88
C TYR A 197 -4.12 -0.58 -18.26
N PRO A 198 -4.26 -1.90 -17.99
CA PRO A 198 -5.49 -2.49 -17.47
C PRO A 198 -5.61 -2.32 -15.95
N VAL A 199 -5.69 -1.07 -15.50
CA VAL A 199 -5.77 -0.69 -14.09
C VAL A 199 -7.16 -0.11 -13.81
N TYR A 200 -7.86 -0.63 -12.82
CA TYR A 200 -9.25 -0.25 -12.54
C TYR A 200 -9.51 -0.08 -11.04
N LEU A 201 -10.41 0.85 -10.72
CA LEU A 201 -11.04 0.92 -9.40
C LEU A 201 -12.20 -0.07 -9.36
N PHE A 202 -12.31 -0.84 -8.30
CA PHE A 202 -13.51 -1.63 -8.04
C PHE A 202 -14.03 -1.42 -6.62
N ARG A 203 -15.14 -0.69 -6.52
CA ARG A 203 -15.79 -0.35 -5.26
C ARG A 203 -16.68 -1.50 -4.79
N TRP A 204 -16.16 -2.32 -3.89
CA TRP A 204 -16.96 -3.38 -3.24
C TRP A 204 -18.17 -2.84 -2.47
N ALA A 205 -18.14 -1.55 -2.13
CA ALA A 205 -19.26 -0.85 -1.51
C ALA A 205 -20.56 -0.97 -2.31
N ASP A 206 -20.45 -0.99 -3.64
CA ASP A 206 -21.60 -0.93 -4.54
C ASP A 206 -22.38 -2.27 -4.58
N MET A 207 -21.76 -3.35 -4.09
CA MET A 207 -22.37 -4.69 -4.01
C MET A 207 -22.40 -5.26 -2.58
N MET A 208 -22.00 -4.49 -1.56
CA MET A 208 -21.82 -4.97 -0.18
C MET A 208 -23.07 -5.57 0.47
N TYR A 209 -24.27 -5.29 -0.07
CA TYR A 209 -25.56 -5.79 0.42
C TYR A 209 -26.13 -6.94 -0.42
N ASN A 210 -25.49 -7.31 -1.54
CA ASN A 210 -25.97 -8.34 -2.45
C ASN A 210 -25.42 -9.70 -2.02
N VAL A 211 -26.28 -10.58 -1.52
CA VAL A 211 -25.92 -11.98 -1.27
C VAL A 211 -26.27 -12.81 -2.49
N VAL A 212 -25.30 -13.60 -2.96
CA VAL A 212 -25.39 -14.38 -4.21
C VAL A 212 -24.88 -15.80 -3.97
N THR A 213 -24.96 -16.65 -5.00
CA THR A 213 -24.30 -17.97 -5.04
C THR A 213 -23.08 -17.93 -5.96
N GLU A 214 -22.36 -19.04 -6.14
CA GLU A 214 -21.14 -19.06 -6.96
C GLU A 214 -21.45 -19.15 -8.47
N TYR A 215 -20.46 -18.80 -9.31
CA TYR A 215 -20.61 -18.95 -10.77
C TYR A 215 -20.87 -20.40 -11.19
N SER A 216 -20.31 -21.37 -10.45
CA SER A 216 -20.60 -22.80 -10.64
C SER A 216 -22.07 -23.18 -10.40
N ASP A 217 -22.81 -22.34 -9.66
CA ASP A 217 -24.24 -22.53 -9.40
C ASP A 217 -25.11 -21.83 -10.48
N GLY A 218 -24.48 -21.21 -11.49
CA GLY A 218 -25.15 -20.47 -12.57
C GLY A 218 -25.49 -19.03 -12.22
N ASP A 219 -25.00 -18.52 -11.08
CA ASP A 219 -25.26 -17.14 -10.63
C ASP A 219 -24.14 -16.20 -11.08
N TYR A 220 -24.46 -15.31 -12.01
CA TYR A 220 -23.54 -14.32 -12.58
C TYR A 220 -23.72 -12.91 -12.01
N LEU A 221 -24.47 -12.75 -10.92
CA LEU A 221 -24.64 -11.47 -10.25
C LEU A 221 -23.42 -11.14 -9.37
N ASP A 222 -23.04 -9.87 -9.37
CA ASP A 222 -22.01 -9.34 -8.47
C ASP A 222 -22.54 -9.25 -7.03
N GLY A 223 -21.76 -9.74 -6.07
CA GLY A 223 -22.13 -9.76 -4.67
C GLY A 223 -21.23 -10.64 -3.82
N TYR A 224 -21.80 -11.23 -2.79
CA TYR A 224 -21.09 -12.03 -1.80
C TYR A 224 -21.75 -13.40 -1.64
N PRO A 225 -21.09 -14.49 -2.08
CA PRO A 225 -21.37 -15.82 -1.57
C PRO A 225 -21.26 -15.83 -0.06
N TYR A 226 -22.26 -16.40 0.59
CA TYR A 226 -22.37 -16.43 2.04
C TYR A 226 -22.73 -17.84 2.54
N ASP A 227 -21.92 -18.35 3.48
CA ASP A 227 -22.23 -19.58 4.20
C ASP A 227 -22.79 -19.25 5.60
N PRO A 228 -24.07 -19.56 5.89
CA PRO A 228 -24.66 -19.28 7.18
C PRO A 228 -24.06 -20.06 8.34
N ASN A 229 -23.47 -21.24 8.09
CA ASN A 229 -22.90 -22.07 9.14
C ASN A 229 -21.55 -21.53 9.62
N SER A 230 -20.67 -21.17 8.69
CA SER A 230 -19.36 -20.59 8.99
C SER A 230 -19.37 -19.07 9.12
N LYS A 231 -20.51 -18.42 8.82
CA LYS A 231 -20.67 -16.97 8.69
C LYS A 231 -19.74 -16.30 7.67
N ILE A 232 -18.98 -17.08 6.90
CA ILE A 232 -17.99 -16.57 5.94
C ILE A 232 -18.70 -15.97 4.74
N SER A 233 -18.20 -14.82 4.29
CA SER A 233 -18.56 -14.21 3.02
C SER A 233 -17.33 -13.61 2.36
N TYR A 234 -17.33 -13.50 1.04
CA TYR A 234 -16.25 -12.90 0.28
C TYR A 234 -16.80 -12.34 -1.04
N PRO A 235 -16.13 -11.38 -1.68
CA PRO A 235 -16.57 -10.80 -2.94
C PRO A 235 -16.52 -11.80 -4.10
N LYS A 236 -17.57 -11.80 -4.93
CA LYS A 236 -17.64 -12.45 -6.24
C LYS A 236 -18.19 -11.42 -7.22
N PHE A 237 -17.43 -11.11 -8.27
CA PHE A 237 -17.79 -10.03 -9.19
C PHE A 237 -17.16 -10.18 -10.58
N LYS A 238 -17.75 -9.52 -11.56
CA LYS A 238 -17.15 -9.34 -12.89
C LYS A 238 -16.19 -8.16 -12.88
N SER A 239 -15.01 -8.31 -13.45
CA SER A 239 -14.02 -7.23 -13.52
C SER A 239 -14.58 -6.02 -14.28
N PRO A 240 -14.15 -4.78 -13.96
CA PRO A 240 -14.62 -3.56 -14.66
C PRO A 240 -14.41 -3.58 -16.18
N SER A 241 -13.38 -4.28 -16.67
CA SER A 241 -13.16 -4.48 -18.10
C SER A 241 -14.22 -5.36 -18.78
N GLY A 242 -14.96 -6.14 -17.99
CA GLY A 242 -15.92 -7.13 -18.46
C GLY A 242 -15.29 -8.46 -18.90
N ASN A 243 -13.97 -8.63 -18.74
CA ASN A 243 -13.25 -9.79 -19.27
C ASN A 243 -13.18 -10.98 -18.30
N TYR A 244 -13.25 -10.72 -16.98
CA TYR A 244 -12.99 -11.75 -15.98
C TYR A 244 -14.14 -11.88 -14.98
N TYR A 245 -14.49 -13.12 -14.65
CA TYR A 245 -15.40 -13.45 -13.56
C TYR A 245 -14.54 -13.90 -12.37
N ILE A 246 -14.59 -13.16 -11.28
CA ILE A 246 -13.68 -13.31 -10.14
C ILE A 246 -14.49 -13.76 -8.93
N SER A 247 -14.12 -14.88 -8.33
CA SER A 247 -14.48 -15.26 -6.95
C SER A 247 -13.22 -15.12 -6.12
N LEU A 248 -13.27 -14.39 -5.00
CA LEU A 248 -12.08 -14.33 -4.14
C LEU A 248 -11.67 -15.74 -3.68
N LYS A 249 -12.63 -16.59 -3.33
CA LYS A 249 -12.37 -17.96 -2.85
C LYS A 249 -11.79 -18.89 -3.89
N TYR A 250 -12.36 -18.90 -5.09
CA TYR A 250 -12.04 -19.91 -6.08
C TYR A 250 -11.13 -19.39 -7.20
N GLY A 251 -11.01 -18.06 -7.35
CA GLY A 251 -10.20 -17.42 -8.38
C GLY A 251 -11.01 -17.07 -9.63
N ILE A 252 -10.37 -17.22 -10.79
CA ILE A 252 -10.93 -16.78 -12.07
C ILE A 252 -11.80 -17.88 -12.66
N TRP A 253 -13.08 -17.59 -12.88
CA TRP A 253 -14.04 -18.50 -13.49
C TRP A 253 -13.92 -18.49 -15.02
N ASP A 254 -13.72 -19.67 -15.61
CA ASP A 254 -13.78 -19.88 -17.06
C ASP A 254 -15.17 -20.40 -17.44
N THR A 255 -15.90 -19.58 -18.21
CA THR A 255 -17.27 -19.89 -18.63
C THR A 255 -17.37 -21.01 -19.67
N ASN A 256 -16.29 -21.30 -20.40
CA ASN A 256 -16.27 -22.36 -21.40
C ASN A 256 -16.01 -23.72 -20.75
N THR A 257 -15.04 -23.78 -19.83
CA THR A 257 -14.67 -25.03 -19.15
C THR A 257 -15.49 -25.28 -17.87
N GLN A 258 -16.17 -24.27 -17.35
CA GLN A 258 -16.89 -24.28 -16.08
C GLN A 258 -15.98 -24.67 -14.90
N THR A 259 -14.77 -24.13 -14.89
CA THR A 259 -13.79 -24.37 -13.85
C THR A 259 -13.20 -23.06 -13.34
N TYR A 260 -12.79 -23.06 -12.09
CA TYR A 260 -12.02 -21.96 -11.52
C TYR A 260 -10.52 -22.19 -11.64
N ASN A 261 -9.77 -21.09 -11.79
CA ASN A 261 -8.32 -21.05 -11.68
C ASN A 261 -7.91 -20.07 -10.58
N HIS A 262 -7.58 -20.61 -9.41
CA HIS A 262 -7.13 -19.82 -8.26
C HIS A 262 -5.69 -19.30 -8.41
N ASP A 263 -4.84 -20.01 -9.15
CA ASP A 263 -3.43 -19.62 -9.32
C ASP A 263 -3.25 -18.29 -10.07
N ARG A 264 -4.28 -17.85 -10.80
CA ARG A 264 -4.32 -16.54 -11.49
C ARG A 264 -4.82 -15.39 -10.60
N LEU A 265 -5.15 -15.63 -9.35
CA LEU A 265 -5.54 -14.57 -8.41
C LEU A 265 -4.39 -14.23 -7.48
N SER A 266 -4.01 -12.96 -7.43
CA SER A 266 -2.98 -12.44 -6.54
C SER A 266 -3.52 -11.28 -5.73
N ILE A 267 -3.51 -11.38 -4.41
CA ILE A 267 -3.95 -10.29 -3.52
C ILE A 267 -2.74 -9.72 -2.79
N ILE A 268 -2.57 -8.40 -2.89
CA ILE A 268 -1.62 -7.62 -2.10
C ILE A 268 -2.43 -6.75 -1.14
N ASP A 269 -2.24 -6.98 0.16
CA ASP A 269 -2.88 -6.19 1.22
C ASP A 269 -2.05 -4.92 1.46
N PHE A 270 -2.68 -3.76 1.36
CA PHE A 270 -1.99 -2.48 1.45
C PHE A 270 -2.67 -1.53 2.45
N PRO A 271 -2.74 -1.89 3.74
CA PRO A 271 -3.35 -1.05 4.78
C PRO A 271 -2.54 0.22 5.09
N VAL A 272 -3.26 1.22 5.61
CA VAL A 272 -2.68 2.37 6.34
C VAL A 272 -2.54 2.06 7.83
N LEU A 273 -1.49 2.58 8.46
CA LEU A 273 -1.26 2.54 9.91
C LEU A 273 -2.04 3.64 10.63
N LYS A 274 -2.95 3.27 11.53
CA LYS A 274 -3.60 4.21 12.45
C LYS A 274 -4.09 3.57 13.73
N ALA A 275 -4.20 4.35 14.80
CA ALA A 275 -4.93 3.95 15.99
C ALA A 275 -6.43 3.79 15.67
N HIS A 276 -7.11 2.94 16.44
CA HIS A 276 -8.53 2.67 16.22
C HIS A 276 -9.26 2.48 17.54
N GLY A 277 -10.41 3.14 17.70
CA GLY A 277 -11.13 3.17 18.98
C GLY A 277 -11.62 1.80 19.49
N TRP A 278 -11.87 0.87 18.55
CA TRP A 278 -12.46 -0.44 18.83
C TRP A 278 -11.39 -1.54 18.83
N THR A 279 -10.67 -1.76 17.73
CA THR A 279 -9.61 -2.78 17.65
C THR A 279 -8.28 -2.37 18.27
N GLY A 280 -8.11 -1.12 18.72
CA GLY A 280 -6.81 -0.58 19.10
C GLY A 280 -6.01 -0.03 17.91
N ALA A 281 -5.92 -0.77 16.82
CA ALA A 281 -5.22 -0.34 15.60
C ALA A 281 -5.96 -0.74 14.30
N THR A 282 -5.71 0.00 13.23
CA THR A 282 -6.00 -0.37 11.83
C THR A 282 -4.67 -0.67 11.14
N LEU A 283 -4.59 -1.91 10.65
CA LEU A 283 -3.43 -2.63 10.14
C LEU A 283 -3.93 -3.73 9.19
N ALA A 284 -3.04 -4.62 8.72
CA ALA A 284 -3.34 -5.67 7.75
C ALA A 284 -4.61 -6.46 8.07
N ILE A 285 -4.67 -7.11 9.23
CA ILE A 285 -5.83 -7.96 9.58
C ILE A 285 -7.13 -7.15 9.57
N LYS A 286 -7.14 -5.92 10.11
CA LYS A 286 -8.36 -5.10 10.12
C LYS A 286 -8.80 -4.67 8.71
N ASN A 287 -7.86 -4.49 7.78
CA ASN A 287 -8.17 -4.09 6.41
C ASN A 287 -9.07 -5.11 5.68
N TRP A 288 -9.01 -6.38 6.11
CA TRP A 288 -9.84 -7.47 5.60
C TRP A 288 -11.29 -7.44 6.08
N VAL A 289 -11.66 -6.58 7.04
CA VAL A 289 -13.08 -6.30 7.31
C VAL A 289 -13.78 -5.75 6.06
N GLY A 290 -13.04 -5.04 5.20
CA GLY A 290 -13.55 -4.55 3.92
C GLY A 290 -13.95 -5.65 2.92
N VAL A 291 -13.56 -6.91 3.18
CA VAL A 291 -13.85 -8.08 2.34
C VAL A 291 -15.16 -8.77 2.76
N LEU A 292 -15.75 -8.38 3.89
CA LEU A 292 -17.00 -8.96 4.40
C LEU A 292 -18.22 -8.21 3.88
N THR A 293 -19.31 -8.95 3.63
CA THR A 293 -20.64 -8.35 3.41
C THR A 293 -21.26 -7.91 4.73
N VAL A 294 -21.94 -6.76 4.70
CA VAL A 294 -22.78 -6.24 5.78
C VAL A 294 -24.27 -6.58 5.59
N ALA A 295 -24.61 -7.36 4.56
CA ALA A 295 -25.99 -7.80 4.29
C ALA A 295 -26.57 -8.58 5.47
N TYR A 296 -27.87 -8.38 5.72
CA TYR A 296 -28.66 -9.10 6.72
C TYR A 296 -28.04 -9.11 8.13
N GLN A 297 -27.45 -8.00 8.57
CA GLN A 297 -26.74 -7.95 9.85
C GLN A 297 -27.63 -8.31 11.06
N ASN A 298 -28.93 -8.02 10.99
CA ASN A 298 -29.88 -8.33 12.05
C ASN A 298 -30.10 -9.84 12.15
N GLU A 299 -30.28 -10.50 11.01
CA GLU A 299 -30.53 -11.94 10.92
C GLU A 299 -29.26 -12.75 11.20
N ARG A 300 -28.10 -12.27 10.73
CA ARG A 300 -26.81 -12.98 10.83
C ARG A 300 -26.15 -12.84 12.19
N TYR A 301 -26.28 -11.66 12.80
CA TYR A 301 -25.54 -11.32 14.02
C TYR A 301 -26.45 -10.87 15.17
N GLY A 302 -27.71 -10.51 14.92
CA GLY A 302 -28.56 -9.86 15.92
C GLY A 302 -28.41 -8.34 15.95
N GLY A 303 -27.77 -7.74 14.95
CA GLY A 303 -27.60 -6.29 14.79
C GLY A 303 -26.16 -5.87 14.47
N GLY A 304 -25.96 -4.56 14.31
CA GLY A 304 -24.66 -3.98 14.00
C GLY A 304 -23.61 -4.19 15.10
N ASP A 305 -23.96 -3.98 16.37
CA ASP A 305 -22.99 -4.14 17.47
C ASP A 305 -22.52 -5.60 17.62
N PRO A 306 -23.41 -6.62 17.61
CA PRO A 306 -23.00 -8.01 17.55
C PRO A 306 -22.14 -8.38 16.33
N MET A 307 -22.42 -7.80 15.16
CA MET A 307 -21.62 -8.03 13.95
C MET A 307 -20.19 -7.55 14.15
N HIS A 308 -20.01 -6.31 14.60
CA HIS A 308 -18.68 -5.77 14.87
C HIS A 308 -17.99 -6.49 16.03
N PHE A 309 -18.75 -6.98 17.01
CA PHE A 309 -18.22 -7.86 18.04
C PHE A 309 -17.65 -9.15 17.43
N ASP A 310 -18.37 -9.78 16.51
CA ASP A 310 -17.87 -10.95 15.77
C ASP A 310 -16.65 -10.64 14.88
N TYR A 311 -16.56 -9.41 14.36
CA TYR A 311 -15.41 -8.98 13.56
C TYR A 311 -14.16 -8.77 14.42
N PHE A 312 -14.30 -8.18 15.61
CA PHE A 312 -13.17 -7.63 16.35
C PHE A 312 -12.86 -8.26 17.70
N PHE A 313 -13.87 -8.78 18.39
CA PHE A 313 -13.76 -9.10 19.81
C PHE A 313 -14.07 -10.56 20.11
N SER A 314 -14.87 -11.18 19.27
CA SER A 314 -15.27 -12.57 19.40
C SER A 314 -14.07 -13.50 19.19
N PRO A 315 -13.96 -14.58 19.98
CA PRO A 315 -12.99 -15.65 19.72
C PRO A 315 -13.27 -16.38 18.41
N PHE A 316 -14.41 -16.09 17.76
CA PHE A 316 -14.73 -16.60 16.44
C PHE A 316 -13.76 -16.15 15.34
N ALA A 317 -13.11 -14.99 15.53
CA ALA A 317 -12.08 -14.45 14.64
C ALA A 317 -12.50 -14.47 13.16
N LEU A 318 -13.68 -13.91 12.86
CA LEU A 318 -14.26 -13.97 11.51
C LEU A 318 -13.32 -13.40 10.43
N VAL A 319 -12.53 -12.38 10.76
CA VAL A 319 -11.60 -11.78 9.80
C VAL A 319 -10.51 -12.76 9.39
N ALA A 320 -9.91 -13.49 10.34
CA ALA A 320 -8.99 -14.60 10.05
C ALA A 320 -9.66 -15.69 9.19
N LYS A 321 -10.91 -16.06 9.49
CA LYS A 321 -11.65 -17.05 8.69
C LYS A 321 -11.84 -16.62 7.23
N VAL A 322 -12.03 -15.31 6.98
CA VAL A 322 -12.08 -14.78 5.61
C VAL A 322 -10.70 -14.80 4.97
N MET A 323 -9.64 -14.47 5.71
CA MET A 323 -8.26 -14.58 5.21
C MET A 323 -7.87 -16.03 4.89
N GLN A 324 -8.50 -17.03 5.52
CA GLN A 324 -8.31 -18.45 5.18
C GLN A 324 -8.93 -18.84 3.82
N VAL A 325 -9.92 -18.08 3.36
CA VAL A 325 -10.52 -18.28 2.04
C VAL A 325 -9.53 -17.90 0.94
N THR A 326 -8.86 -16.76 1.12
CA THR A 326 -7.82 -16.26 0.23
C THR A 326 -6.83 -15.45 1.06
N PHE A 327 -5.59 -15.90 1.10
CA PHE A 327 -4.56 -15.25 1.91
C PHE A 327 -3.78 -14.24 1.06
N PRO A 328 -3.47 -13.02 1.56
CA PRO A 328 -2.66 -12.07 0.82
C PRO A 328 -1.26 -12.64 0.61
N LYS A 329 -0.73 -12.51 -0.61
CA LYS A 329 0.61 -12.97 -0.96
C LYS A 329 1.70 -11.99 -0.49
N LEU A 330 1.33 -10.72 -0.30
CA LEU A 330 2.18 -9.66 0.24
C LEU A 330 1.33 -8.68 1.03
N THR A 331 1.85 -8.21 2.15
CA THR A 331 1.30 -7.12 2.94
C THR A 331 2.30 -5.97 2.94
N ILE A 332 1.84 -4.77 2.60
CA ILE A 332 2.61 -3.53 2.72
C ILE A 332 1.84 -2.61 3.66
N ILE A 333 2.41 -2.25 4.81
CA ILE A 333 1.79 -1.30 5.74
C ILE A 333 2.37 0.07 5.44
N ASP A 334 1.50 0.97 4.97
CA ASP A 334 1.80 2.38 4.81
C ASP A 334 1.72 3.10 6.15
N ALA A 335 2.85 3.68 6.56
CA ALA A 335 2.98 4.49 7.75
C ALA A 335 3.73 5.79 7.44
N ALA A 336 3.67 6.29 6.20
CA ALA A 336 4.20 7.61 5.88
C ALA A 336 3.55 8.66 6.78
N TRP A 337 2.22 8.54 6.90
CA TRP A 337 1.37 9.26 7.83
C TRP A 337 0.65 8.27 8.75
N THR A 338 0.37 8.70 9.97
CA THR A 338 -0.34 7.88 10.96
C THR A 338 -1.22 8.76 11.81
N ASN A 339 -2.44 8.30 12.08
CA ASN A 339 -3.30 8.92 13.07
C ASN A 339 -3.10 8.24 14.43
N PRO A 340 -2.60 8.96 15.45
CA PRO A 340 -2.37 8.40 16.79
C PRO A 340 -3.64 8.33 17.65
N GLU A 341 -4.78 8.82 17.15
CA GLU A 341 -6.07 8.91 17.84
C GLU A 341 -7.13 7.92 17.31
N ARG A 342 -8.16 7.65 18.12
CA ARG A 342 -9.17 6.59 18.01
C ARG A 342 -10.21 6.75 16.88
N ASN A 343 -9.79 7.06 15.65
CA ASN A 343 -10.57 7.18 14.40
C ASN A 343 -11.20 8.54 14.06
N TYR A 344 -11.17 9.50 14.97
CA TYR A 344 -11.89 10.76 14.79
C TYR A 344 -10.95 11.92 15.08
N GLY A 345 -10.90 12.88 14.17
CA GLY A 345 -10.06 14.07 14.29
C GLY A 345 -9.14 14.24 13.09
N ASN A 346 -8.87 15.51 12.76
CA ASN A 346 -7.98 15.90 11.66
C ASN A 346 -6.52 15.87 12.13
N ILE A 347 -6.13 14.77 12.79
CA ILE A 347 -4.79 14.57 13.35
C ILE A 347 -4.10 13.48 12.55
N ALA A 348 -3.02 13.86 11.90
CA ALA A 348 -2.07 12.94 11.29
C ALA A 348 -0.66 13.43 11.62
N ILE A 349 0.18 12.50 12.04
CA ILE A 349 1.61 12.73 12.25
C ILE A 349 2.39 12.02 11.15
N GLN A 350 3.47 12.64 10.70
CA GLN A 350 4.34 12.07 9.69
C GLN A 350 5.39 11.19 10.37
N LEU A 351 5.35 9.87 10.13
CA LEU A 351 6.40 8.96 10.61
C LEU A 351 7.45 8.69 9.53
N ASN A 352 7.12 8.87 8.26
CA ASN A 352 7.98 8.53 7.10
C ASN A 352 8.46 7.08 7.16
N MET A 353 7.55 6.14 7.39
CA MET A 353 7.88 4.73 7.49
C MET A 353 7.07 3.86 6.54
N LEU A 354 7.64 2.74 6.14
CA LEU A 354 6.97 1.71 5.33
C LEU A 354 7.42 0.34 5.80
N LEU A 355 6.51 -0.63 5.77
CA LEU A 355 6.80 -2.01 6.15
C LEU A 355 6.27 -2.99 5.11
N GLY A 356 6.98 -4.09 4.87
CA GLY A 356 6.49 -5.21 4.06
C GLY A 356 6.69 -6.58 4.73
N SER A 357 5.80 -7.53 4.43
CA SER A 357 5.96 -8.95 4.78
C SER A 357 5.00 -9.84 3.98
N THR A 358 5.33 -11.11 3.80
CA THR A 358 4.39 -12.14 3.34
C THR A 358 3.53 -12.70 4.49
N ASP A 359 3.85 -12.36 5.75
CA ASP A 359 3.03 -12.67 6.92
C ASP A 359 2.34 -11.38 7.44
N PRO A 360 1.04 -11.18 7.14
CA PRO A 360 0.28 -10.01 7.62
C PRO A 360 0.24 -9.90 9.14
N PHE A 361 0.41 -11.00 9.89
CA PHE A 361 0.35 -11.01 11.35
C PHE A 361 1.66 -10.53 11.97
N ALA A 362 2.80 -11.00 11.47
CA ALA A 362 4.11 -10.50 11.89
C ALA A 362 4.28 -9.02 11.53
N ALA A 363 3.87 -8.63 10.32
CA ALA A 363 3.84 -7.24 9.88
C ALA A 363 2.99 -6.36 10.81
N SER A 364 1.78 -6.82 11.10
CA SER A 364 0.83 -6.15 11.99
C SER A 364 1.35 -6.00 13.43
N TRP A 365 1.92 -7.07 13.99
CA TRP A 365 2.52 -7.04 15.32
C TRP A 365 3.66 -6.02 15.38
N TYR A 366 4.58 -6.07 14.41
CA TYR A 366 5.74 -5.18 14.40
C TYR A 366 5.30 -3.71 14.29
N ALA A 367 4.44 -3.40 13.32
CA ALA A 367 3.94 -2.04 13.09
C ALA A 367 3.18 -1.50 14.30
N ALA A 368 2.30 -2.31 14.91
CA ALA A 368 1.60 -1.91 16.12
C ALA A 368 2.57 -1.60 17.27
N LYS A 369 3.60 -2.44 17.47
CA LYS A 369 4.52 -2.36 18.61
C LYS A 369 5.51 -1.20 18.50
N TYR A 370 6.18 -1.09 17.35
CA TYR A 370 7.36 -0.22 17.20
C TYR A 370 7.06 1.06 16.42
N MET A 371 5.94 1.13 15.70
CA MET A 371 5.59 2.32 14.89
C MET A 371 4.42 3.07 15.51
N LEU A 372 3.30 2.38 15.79
CA LEU A 372 2.08 3.02 16.28
C LEU A 372 2.05 3.25 17.79
N THR A 373 2.38 2.24 18.60
CA THR A 373 2.30 2.36 20.07
C THR A 373 3.14 3.49 20.66
N PRO A 374 4.37 3.77 20.17
CA PRO A 374 5.17 4.87 20.69
C PRO A 374 4.52 6.24 20.52
N VAL A 375 3.63 6.39 19.54
CA VAL A 375 3.02 7.68 19.17
C VAL A 375 1.52 7.75 19.48
N ALA A 376 0.88 6.62 19.78
CA ALA A 376 -0.54 6.55 20.06
C ALA A 376 -0.91 7.28 21.37
N TYR A 377 -2.05 7.96 21.37
CA TYR A 377 -2.57 8.61 22.59
C TYR A 377 -3.01 7.62 23.66
N TYR A 378 -3.30 6.37 23.25
CA TYR A 378 -3.71 5.29 24.13
C TYR A 378 -2.83 4.05 23.89
N PRO A 379 -1.53 4.13 24.23
CA PRO A 379 -0.56 3.08 23.91
C PRO A 379 -0.93 1.71 24.51
N GLN A 380 -1.66 1.68 25.63
CA GLN A 380 -2.10 0.46 26.28
C GLN A 380 -3.10 -0.38 25.47
N ILE A 381 -3.85 0.24 24.53
CA ILE A 381 -4.78 -0.48 23.65
C ILE A 381 -4.19 -0.76 22.27
N THR A 382 -3.20 0.01 21.81
CA THR A 382 -2.51 -0.21 20.52
C THR A 382 -1.40 -1.26 20.64
N ASN A 383 -0.83 -1.43 21.84
CA ASN A 383 0.26 -2.35 22.08
C ASN A 383 -0.20 -3.80 21.82
N PRO A 384 0.44 -4.52 20.87
CA PRO A 384 0.03 -5.87 20.50
C PRO A 384 0.41 -6.93 21.55
N ASP A 385 1.22 -6.58 22.54
CA ASP A 385 1.63 -7.47 23.64
C ASP A 385 0.79 -7.25 24.91
N LEU A 386 -0.12 -6.28 24.90
CA LEU A 386 -1.02 -5.98 26.01
C LEU A 386 -2.46 -6.41 25.71
N TYR A 387 -3.14 -6.95 26.73
CA TYR A 387 -4.49 -7.51 26.64
C TYR A 387 -5.48 -6.72 27.52
N VAL A 388 -5.39 -5.39 27.49
CA VAL A 388 -6.16 -4.48 28.36
C VAL A 388 -7.53 -4.18 27.76
N GLY A 389 -8.62 -4.55 28.45
CA GLY A 389 -9.98 -4.36 27.94
C GLY A 389 -10.31 -5.26 26.75
N TYR A 390 -11.57 -5.28 26.30
CA TYR A 390 -11.97 -6.06 25.11
C TYR A 390 -11.49 -5.40 23.80
N ASN A 391 -11.24 -4.10 23.84
CA ASN A 391 -10.83 -3.26 22.70
C ASN A 391 -9.31 -3.14 22.52
N SER A 392 -8.53 -4.09 23.07
CA SER A 392 -7.07 -4.11 22.88
C SER A 392 -6.68 -4.81 21.58
N TYR A 393 -5.71 -4.22 20.89
CA TYR A 393 -5.16 -4.78 19.67
C TYR A 393 -4.49 -6.13 19.91
N GLY A 394 -3.79 -6.31 21.04
CA GLY A 394 -3.19 -7.59 21.39
C GLY A 394 -4.20 -8.75 21.46
N LYS A 395 -5.41 -8.53 21.97
CA LYS A 395 -6.47 -9.57 21.98
C LYS A 395 -6.99 -9.86 20.59
N PHE A 396 -7.26 -8.81 19.80
CA PHE A 396 -7.70 -8.97 18.42
C PHE A 396 -6.68 -9.77 17.61
N LEU A 397 -5.40 -9.40 17.70
CA LEU A 397 -4.31 -10.09 17.02
C LEU A 397 -4.19 -11.55 17.47
N LEU A 398 -4.19 -11.81 18.79
CA LEU A 398 -4.06 -13.16 19.34
C LEU A 398 -5.20 -14.09 18.90
N ASN A 399 -6.46 -13.61 18.96
CA ASN A 399 -7.62 -14.42 18.55
C ASN A 399 -7.53 -14.81 17.07
N ASN A 400 -7.12 -13.87 16.22
CA ASN A 400 -6.97 -14.15 14.79
C ASN A 400 -5.80 -15.11 14.52
N ILE A 401 -4.65 -14.97 15.21
CA ILE A 401 -3.52 -15.91 15.08
C ILE A 401 -3.93 -17.33 15.49
N ASN A 402 -4.59 -17.50 16.63
CA ASN A 402 -5.07 -18.81 17.07
C ASN A 402 -5.97 -19.46 16.00
N CYS A 403 -6.87 -18.67 15.40
CA CYS A 403 -7.73 -19.17 14.33
C CYS A 403 -6.96 -19.60 13.08
N MET A 404 -5.88 -18.88 12.71
CA MET A 404 -5.00 -19.26 11.61
C MET A 404 -4.25 -20.56 11.92
N HIS A 405 -3.71 -20.71 13.14
CA HIS A 405 -3.02 -21.92 13.60
C HIS A 405 -3.92 -23.16 13.60
N ASP A 406 -5.17 -23.01 14.06
CA ASP A 406 -6.18 -24.09 14.03
C ASP A 406 -6.45 -24.60 12.60
N SER A 407 -6.16 -23.78 11.59
CA SER A 407 -6.32 -24.09 10.17
C SER A 407 -4.98 -24.43 9.46
N GLY A 408 -3.89 -24.56 10.21
CA GLY A 408 -2.57 -24.96 9.69
C GLY A 408 -1.78 -23.86 9.00
N PHE A 409 -2.18 -22.59 9.13
CA PHE A 409 -1.42 -21.47 8.58
C PHE A 409 -0.21 -21.15 9.45
N VAL A 410 0.90 -20.86 8.79
CA VAL A 410 2.18 -20.53 9.41
C VAL A 410 2.29 -19.00 9.50
N VAL A 411 1.82 -18.45 10.62
CA VAL A 411 1.84 -17.02 10.94
C VAL A 411 2.31 -16.82 12.37
N THR A 412 2.94 -15.69 12.70
CA THR A 412 3.43 -15.47 14.06
C THR A 412 3.39 -14.02 14.51
N LYS A 413 3.43 -13.82 15.82
CA LYS A 413 3.72 -12.55 16.48
C LYS A 413 4.87 -12.66 17.49
N ASP A 414 5.53 -13.81 17.56
CA ASP A 414 6.64 -14.04 18.48
C ASP A 414 7.92 -13.48 17.87
N SER A 415 8.55 -12.51 18.55
CA SER A 415 9.84 -11.96 18.13
C SER A 415 10.93 -13.00 17.93
N ALA A 416 10.88 -14.13 18.66
CA ALA A 416 11.84 -15.23 18.52
C ALA A 416 11.69 -16.02 17.21
N GLU A 417 10.57 -15.83 16.50
CA GLU A 417 10.23 -16.50 15.24
C GLU A 417 10.27 -15.55 14.03
N ILE A 418 10.52 -14.26 14.27
CA ILE A 418 10.52 -13.21 13.25
C ILE A 418 11.96 -12.74 13.01
N SER A 419 12.38 -12.66 11.75
CA SER A 419 13.56 -11.86 11.37
C SER A 419 13.10 -10.51 10.82
N VAL A 420 13.69 -9.42 11.30
CA VAL A 420 13.41 -8.05 10.89
C VAL A 420 14.62 -7.46 10.19
N TYR A 421 14.41 -6.98 8.97
CA TYR A 421 15.42 -6.43 8.09
C TYR A 421 15.14 -4.96 7.78
N ASP A 422 16.16 -4.12 7.89
CA ASP A 422 16.13 -2.75 7.36
C ASP A 422 16.90 -2.68 6.03
N ARG A 423 17.13 -1.46 5.53
CA ARG A 423 17.84 -1.20 4.27
C ARG A 423 19.28 -1.72 4.25
N THR A 424 19.90 -2.05 5.39
CA THR A 424 21.28 -2.57 5.43
C THR A 424 21.45 -3.90 4.70
N VAL A 425 20.38 -4.67 4.47
CA VAL A 425 20.41 -5.90 3.67
C VAL A 425 20.82 -5.67 2.22
N LEU A 426 20.61 -4.45 1.71
CA LEU A 426 20.93 -4.06 0.34
C LEU A 426 22.45 -3.88 0.15
N SER A 427 23.17 -3.49 1.21
CA SER A 427 24.63 -3.32 1.19
C SER A 427 25.37 -4.65 1.06
N VAL A 428 24.79 -5.74 1.61
CA VAL A 428 25.37 -7.08 1.64
C VAL A 428 25.39 -7.74 0.24
N THR A 429 24.56 -7.28 -0.70
CA THR A 429 24.37 -7.91 -2.02
C THR A 429 25.26 -7.36 -3.14
N SER A 430 26.10 -6.36 -2.85
CA SER A 430 26.93 -5.64 -3.84
C SER A 430 27.96 -6.50 -4.60
N SER A 431 28.12 -7.78 -4.24
CA SER A 431 29.10 -8.68 -4.85
C SER A 431 28.56 -9.60 -5.94
N ASN A 432 27.24 -9.70 -6.18
CA ASN A 432 26.68 -10.69 -7.12
C ASN A 432 25.34 -10.32 -7.82
N ILE A 433 25.02 -9.03 -8.00
CA ILE A 433 23.81 -8.67 -8.77
C ILE A 433 24.11 -8.76 -10.27
N GLN A 434 23.63 -9.82 -10.91
CA GLN A 434 23.39 -9.85 -12.35
C GLN A 434 22.25 -8.86 -12.63
N THR A 435 22.56 -7.74 -13.29
CA THR A 435 21.61 -6.65 -13.55
C THR A 435 20.53 -7.13 -14.53
N ASP A 436 19.34 -7.38 -14.02
CA ASP A 436 18.12 -7.46 -14.84
C ASP A 436 17.65 -6.01 -15.11
N PRO A 437 17.48 -5.60 -16.38
CA PRO A 437 17.10 -4.23 -16.75
C PRO A 437 15.67 -3.84 -16.33
N TYR A 438 14.87 -4.75 -15.79
CA TYR A 438 13.47 -4.50 -15.38
C TYR A 438 13.27 -4.37 -13.85
N GLU A 439 14.37 -4.28 -13.09
CA GLU A 439 14.35 -4.23 -11.63
C GLU A 439 14.51 -2.81 -11.08
N PRO A 440 13.83 -2.45 -9.97
CA PRO A 440 14.04 -1.17 -9.32
C PRO A 440 15.52 -0.98 -8.96
N SER A 441 16.16 0.02 -9.56
CA SER A 441 17.57 0.30 -9.35
C SER A 441 17.78 1.04 -8.03
N LEU A 442 18.80 0.63 -7.25
CA LEU A 442 19.25 1.30 -6.02
C LEU A 442 19.72 2.75 -6.20
N PHE A 443 19.76 3.22 -7.44
CA PHE A 443 20.26 4.52 -7.85
C PHE A 443 19.41 4.99 -9.02
N LYS A 444 19.17 6.30 -9.12
CA LYS A 444 18.48 6.91 -10.25
C LYS A 444 19.26 8.10 -10.75
N LEU A 445 19.68 8.10 -12.01
CA LEU A 445 20.27 9.27 -12.65
C LEU A 445 19.18 10.04 -13.41
N TYR A 446 18.98 11.32 -13.12
CA TYR A 446 17.98 12.15 -13.81
C TYR A 446 18.54 12.82 -15.05
N GLN A 447 17.65 13.24 -15.96
CA GLN A 447 18.01 14.12 -17.05
C GLN A 447 18.54 15.46 -16.50
N ASN A 448 19.67 15.94 -17.02
CA ASN A 448 20.25 17.22 -16.61
C ASN A 448 19.31 18.39 -16.97
N PHE A 449 19.29 19.43 -16.14
CA PHE A 449 18.49 20.62 -16.39
C PHE A 449 19.28 21.91 -16.13
N PRO A 450 19.26 22.89 -17.06
CA PRO A 450 18.59 22.83 -18.38
C PRO A 450 19.31 21.88 -19.35
N ASN A 451 18.58 21.42 -20.37
CA ASN A 451 19.11 20.68 -21.53
C ASN A 451 18.29 21.03 -22.79
N PRO A 452 18.84 21.72 -23.80
CA PRO A 452 20.22 22.22 -23.89
C PRO A 452 20.57 23.26 -22.82
N PHE A 453 21.86 23.41 -22.50
CA PHE A 453 22.37 24.43 -21.58
C PHE A 453 23.48 25.26 -22.21
N ASN A 454 23.71 26.47 -21.69
CA ASN A 454 24.68 27.41 -22.26
C ASN A 454 25.84 27.85 -21.38
N SER A 455 25.68 27.84 -20.06
CA SER A 455 26.74 28.23 -19.13
C SER A 455 26.91 27.23 -18.00
N GLN A 456 25.80 26.63 -17.56
CA GLN A 456 25.82 25.61 -16.54
C GLN A 456 24.59 24.71 -16.67
N THR A 457 24.74 23.44 -16.33
CA THR A 457 23.62 22.52 -16.13
C THR A 457 23.74 21.84 -14.78
N ARG A 458 22.60 21.41 -14.24
CA ARG A 458 22.52 20.62 -13.03
C ARG A 458 22.25 19.17 -13.38
N ILE A 459 23.09 18.28 -12.88
CA ILE A 459 22.93 16.82 -12.93
C ILE A 459 22.43 16.38 -11.56
N THR A 460 21.26 15.74 -11.54
CA THR A 460 20.63 15.25 -10.31
C THR A 460 20.66 13.73 -10.32
N PHE A 461 20.92 13.12 -9.17
CA PHE A 461 20.81 11.68 -8.99
C PHE A 461 20.44 11.32 -7.56
N ASP A 462 19.76 10.21 -7.39
CA ASP A 462 19.38 9.66 -6.08
C ASP A 462 20.21 8.43 -5.76
N ILE A 463 20.56 8.31 -4.48
CA ILE A 463 21.19 7.15 -3.88
C ILE A 463 20.25 6.61 -2.82
N TYR A 464 19.81 5.36 -2.96
CA TYR A 464 18.89 4.74 -2.00
C TYR A 464 19.61 3.91 -0.91
N ASN A 465 20.94 3.74 -0.99
CA ASN A 465 21.82 3.24 0.08
C ASN A 465 23.24 3.80 -0.01
N SER A 466 23.90 3.95 1.13
CA SER A 466 25.29 4.41 1.19
C SER A 466 26.20 3.59 0.27
N ALA A 467 26.84 4.23 -0.70
CA ALA A 467 27.59 3.56 -1.76
C ALA A 467 28.75 4.41 -2.30
N ILE A 468 29.76 3.74 -2.87
CA ILE A 468 30.85 4.42 -3.57
C ILE A 468 30.37 4.79 -4.97
N ILE A 469 30.30 6.09 -5.25
CA ILE A 469 29.79 6.63 -6.50
C ILE A 469 30.89 7.26 -7.35
N GLN A 470 30.74 7.13 -8.67
CA GLN A 470 31.55 7.80 -9.69
C GLN A 470 30.61 8.49 -10.68
N LEU A 471 30.84 9.78 -10.94
CA LEU A 471 30.09 10.52 -11.95
C LEU A 471 31.06 11.21 -12.89
N HIS A 472 30.99 10.80 -14.15
CA HIS A 472 31.92 11.20 -15.20
C HIS A 472 31.18 11.72 -16.42
N ILE A 473 31.81 12.64 -17.16
CA ILE A 473 31.29 13.20 -18.41
C ILE A 473 32.23 12.79 -19.54
N TYR A 474 31.65 12.42 -20.68
CA TYR A 474 32.30 11.91 -21.87
C TYR A 474 31.89 12.69 -23.12
N ASP A 475 32.79 12.75 -24.11
CA ASP A 475 32.48 13.23 -25.45
C ASP A 475 31.79 12.15 -26.30
N THR A 476 31.46 12.47 -27.56
CA THR A 476 30.82 11.53 -28.50
C THR A 476 31.72 10.38 -28.96
N ASN A 477 33.04 10.48 -28.75
CA ASN A 477 33.99 9.40 -29.03
C ASN A 477 34.19 8.50 -27.79
N GLY A 478 33.52 8.79 -26.67
CA GLY A 478 33.66 8.06 -25.42
C GLY A 478 34.90 8.44 -24.60
N ASN A 479 35.57 9.54 -24.94
CA ASN A 479 36.69 10.05 -24.14
C ASN A 479 36.17 10.71 -22.87
N LEU A 480 36.77 10.41 -21.72
CA LEU A 480 36.48 11.08 -20.46
C LEU A 480 36.93 12.55 -20.54
N VAL A 481 36.00 13.50 -20.39
CA VAL A 481 36.30 14.94 -20.43
C VAL A 481 36.26 15.60 -19.05
N LYS A 482 35.39 15.16 -18.15
CA LYS A 482 35.27 15.70 -16.79
C LYS A 482 34.93 14.62 -15.78
N SER A 483 35.53 14.69 -14.60
CA SER A 483 35.16 13.86 -13.45
C SER A 483 34.52 14.72 -12.39
N LEU A 484 33.19 14.65 -12.27
CA LEU A 484 32.46 15.37 -11.23
C LEU A 484 32.62 14.68 -9.87
N ILE A 485 32.66 13.34 -9.87
CA ILE A 485 32.96 12.53 -8.69
C ILE A 485 33.90 11.39 -9.08
N LYS A 486 34.99 11.20 -8.32
CA LYS A 486 36.09 10.27 -8.64
C LYS A 486 36.08 8.96 -7.84
N GLY A 487 34.99 8.61 -7.17
CA GLY A 487 34.90 7.42 -6.33
C GLY A 487 34.88 7.79 -4.85
N GLU A 488 33.77 8.37 -4.39
CA GLU A 488 33.58 8.72 -2.98
C GLU A 488 32.35 8.02 -2.42
N THR A 489 32.39 7.70 -1.13
CA THR A 489 31.22 7.18 -0.43
C THR A 489 30.25 8.32 -0.20
N ARG A 490 29.01 8.15 -0.64
CA ARG A 490 27.89 9.03 -0.31
C ARG A 490 26.82 8.21 0.37
N ASP A 491 26.20 8.81 1.38
CA ASP A 491 25.05 8.22 2.06
C ASP A 491 23.80 8.27 1.17
N GLU A 492 22.68 7.76 1.69
CA GLU A 492 21.40 7.89 1.00
C GLU A 492 20.99 9.36 0.87
N GLY A 493 20.34 9.68 -0.25
CA GLY A 493 19.84 11.03 -0.50
C GLY A 493 19.82 11.41 -1.97
N SER A 494 19.29 12.61 -2.23
CA SER A 494 19.30 13.23 -3.55
C SER A 494 20.46 14.21 -3.66
N TYR A 495 21.26 14.07 -4.71
CA TYR A 495 22.47 14.85 -4.92
C TYR A 495 22.37 15.66 -6.21
N GLN A 496 22.90 16.88 -6.14
CA GLN A 496 22.92 17.82 -7.27
C GLN A 496 24.36 18.27 -7.51
N LEU A 497 24.84 18.04 -8.74
CA LEU A 497 26.14 18.50 -9.19
C LEU A 497 25.97 19.42 -10.39
N HIS A 498 26.88 20.37 -10.52
CA HIS A 498 26.85 21.32 -11.61
C HIS A 498 27.99 21.05 -12.58
N TRP A 499 27.71 21.20 -13.87
CA TRP A 499 28.73 21.20 -14.91
C TRP A 499 28.61 22.48 -15.75
N ASP A 500 29.74 23.10 -16.01
CA ASP A 500 29.89 24.41 -16.65
C ASP A 500 30.43 24.32 -18.09
N GLY A 501 30.42 23.12 -18.67
CA GLY A 501 30.97 22.90 -20.01
C GLY A 501 32.50 22.89 -20.08
N THR A 502 33.21 22.79 -18.94
CA THR A 502 34.68 22.66 -18.93
C THR A 502 35.14 21.21 -18.79
N ASN A 503 36.40 20.94 -19.14
CA ASN A 503 37.07 19.67 -18.86
C ASN A 503 37.79 19.66 -17.49
N ASP A 504 38.47 18.56 -17.14
CA ASP A 504 39.21 18.44 -15.87
C ASP A 504 40.36 19.46 -15.71
N GLN A 505 40.87 20.06 -16.79
CA GLN A 505 41.85 21.15 -16.74
C GLN A 505 41.22 22.56 -16.68
N GLY A 506 39.89 22.66 -16.61
CA GLY A 506 39.16 23.94 -16.63
C GLY A 506 39.11 24.59 -18.01
N ILE A 507 39.48 23.87 -19.07
CA ILE A 507 39.39 24.35 -20.45
C ILE A 507 37.95 24.19 -20.92
N GLU A 508 37.39 25.26 -21.46
CA GLU A 508 36.05 25.30 -22.00
C GLU A 508 35.94 24.40 -23.25
N LEU A 509 34.94 23.54 -23.26
CA LEU A 509 34.71 22.59 -24.36
C LEU A 509 33.87 23.23 -25.48
N SER A 510 33.83 22.60 -26.65
CA SER A 510 33.00 23.03 -27.78
C SER A 510 31.52 22.73 -27.57
N SER A 511 30.62 23.51 -28.18
CA SER A 511 29.20 23.16 -28.22
C SER A 511 28.99 21.80 -28.90
N GLY A 512 28.06 21.00 -28.39
CA GLY A 512 27.83 19.64 -28.88
C GLY A 512 27.10 18.74 -27.90
N VAL A 513 26.99 17.46 -28.27
CA VAL A 513 26.43 16.41 -27.42
C VAL A 513 27.52 15.86 -26.52
N TYR A 514 27.18 15.68 -25.25
CA TYR A 514 28.02 15.02 -24.25
C TYR A 514 27.20 13.97 -23.52
N PHE A 515 27.88 13.03 -22.88
CA PHE A 515 27.26 11.97 -22.08
C PHE A 515 27.76 12.06 -20.65
N TYR A 516 26.87 11.94 -19.67
CA TYR A 516 27.26 11.79 -18.28
C TYR A 516 26.81 10.42 -17.77
N LYS A 517 27.66 9.83 -16.94
CA LYS A 517 27.58 8.43 -16.55
C LYS A 517 27.77 8.32 -15.06
N LEU A 518 26.75 7.77 -14.39
CA LEU A 518 26.77 7.44 -12.98
C LEU A 518 27.11 5.96 -12.84
N LYS A 519 28.17 5.66 -12.10
CA LYS A 519 28.57 4.30 -11.76
C LYS A 519 28.54 4.13 -10.24
N VAL A 520 27.87 3.08 -9.78
CA VAL A 520 27.77 2.72 -8.37
C VAL A 520 27.90 1.21 -8.21
N GLY A 521 29.04 0.74 -7.70
CA GLY A 521 29.35 -0.70 -7.72
C GLY A 521 29.28 -1.30 -9.13
N SER A 522 28.37 -2.26 -9.35
CA SER A 522 28.07 -2.86 -10.66
C SER A 522 27.01 -2.09 -11.47
N PHE A 523 26.25 -1.18 -10.85
CA PHE A 523 25.26 -0.34 -11.52
C PHE A 523 25.96 0.72 -12.37
N ASN A 524 25.38 0.98 -13.55
CA ASN A 524 25.91 1.97 -14.48
C ASN A 524 24.80 2.54 -15.37
N GLU A 525 24.46 3.81 -15.19
CA GLU A 525 23.47 4.54 -16.00
C GLU A 525 24.15 5.68 -16.76
N THR A 526 23.73 5.92 -18.00
CA THR A 526 24.29 6.98 -18.86
C THR A 526 23.17 7.79 -19.49
N ARG A 527 23.31 9.11 -19.49
CA ARG A 527 22.38 10.04 -20.15
C ARG A 527 23.13 11.04 -21.01
N SER A 528 22.45 11.55 -22.05
CA SER A 528 22.99 12.55 -22.96
C SER A 528 22.56 13.96 -22.59
N MET A 529 23.41 14.94 -22.85
CA MET A 529 23.15 16.36 -22.68
C MET A 529 23.68 17.17 -23.88
N ILE A 530 23.08 18.33 -24.13
CA ILE A 530 23.44 19.22 -25.23
C ILE A 530 23.98 20.53 -24.64
N PHE A 531 25.23 20.84 -24.96
CA PHE A 531 25.89 22.09 -24.58
C PHE A 531 25.92 23.08 -25.77
N GLN A 532 25.53 24.34 -25.54
CA GLN A 532 25.46 25.40 -26.54
C GLN A 532 26.11 26.68 -26.01
N LYS A 533 27.24 27.12 -26.57
CA LYS A 533 27.88 28.38 -26.13
C LYS A 533 27.06 29.59 -26.52
#